data_AF-R9HUH1-F1
#
_entry.id   AF-R9HUH1-F1
#
_cell.length_a   1.000
_cell.length_b   1.000
_cell.length_c   1.000
_cell.angle_alpha   90.00
_cell.angle_beta   90.00
_cell.angle_gamma   90.00
#
_symmetry.space_group_name_H-M   'P 1'
#
loop_
_entity.id
_entity.type
_entity.pdbx_description
1 polymer ?
#
loop_
_entity_poly.entity_id
_entity_poly.type
_entity_poly.pdbx_seq_one_letter_code
_entity_poly.pdbx_strand_id
1 'polypeptide(L)'
;MADDIRENAMAGGTPARLRGLAANGNSISPTLEEVMNAIGIYTYSFTLAASEEKDLGNLGYGLYLITSPENATTAIFSCGAYPICFVSDAGRNNYCDYTDGTKYVIFGRKEVNGNFFITNRNKNKITIRIKRIGIFW
;
A
#
# COMPACT_ATOMS: atom_id res chain seq x y z
N MET A 1 -38.81 -21.04 -8.11
CA MET A 1 -37.53 -20.29 -8.08
C MET A 1 -37.23 -19.95 -9.53
N ALA A 2 -37.17 -18.67 -9.88
CA ALA A 2 -36.75 -18.27 -11.22
C ALA A 2 -35.23 -18.36 -11.27
N ASP A 3 -34.69 -18.99 -12.31
CA ASP A 3 -33.25 -19.02 -12.54
C ASP A 3 -32.77 -17.61 -12.89
N ASP A 4 -31.68 -17.20 -12.26
CA ASP A 4 -31.09 -15.87 -12.45
C ASP A 4 -30.50 -15.78 -13.87
N ILE A 5 -31.11 -14.94 -14.72
CA ILE A 5 -30.67 -14.77 -16.11
C ILE A 5 -29.51 -13.78 -16.11
N ARG A 6 -28.40 -14.16 -16.72
CA ARG A 6 -27.25 -13.26 -16.88
C ARG A 6 -27.67 -12.01 -17.65
N GLU A 7 -27.24 -10.84 -17.19
CA GLU A 7 -27.63 -9.53 -17.77
C GLU A 7 -27.30 -9.43 -19.27
N ASN A 8 -26.22 -10.06 -19.74
CA ASN A 8 -25.86 -10.14 -21.16
C ASN A 8 -26.81 -10.99 -22.02
N ALA A 9 -27.71 -11.77 -21.41
CA ALA A 9 -28.71 -12.60 -22.06
C ALA A 9 -30.13 -12.01 -21.97
N MET A 10 -30.31 -10.86 -21.32
CA MET A 10 -31.61 -10.19 -21.24
C MET A 10 -31.93 -9.50 -22.58
N ALA A 11 -32.86 -10.11 -23.34
CA ALA A 11 -33.35 -9.56 -24.60
C ALA A 11 -34.29 -8.35 -24.35
N GLY A 12 -33.73 -7.14 -24.28
CA GLY A 12 -34.50 -5.89 -24.46
C GLY A 12 -34.92 -5.14 -23.20
N GLY A 13 -34.34 -5.43 -22.03
CA GLY A 13 -34.53 -4.60 -20.83
C GLY A 13 -33.53 -3.45 -20.76
N THR A 14 -33.97 -2.24 -20.40
CA THR A 14 -33.04 -1.15 -20.04
C THR A 14 -32.47 -1.44 -18.66
N PRO A 15 -31.15 -1.66 -18.51
CA PRO A 15 -30.58 -1.93 -17.21
C PRO A 15 -30.71 -0.70 -16.30
N ALA A 16 -31.00 -0.94 -15.01
CA ALA A 16 -31.12 0.15 -14.02
C ALA A 16 -29.80 0.94 -13.85
N ARG A 17 -28.66 0.33 -14.20
CA ARG A 17 -27.33 0.94 -14.27
C ARG A 17 -26.56 0.33 -15.43
N LEU A 18 -25.95 1.16 -16.28
CA LEU A 18 -25.06 0.67 -17.34
C LEU A 18 -23.80 0.06 -16.71
N ARG A 19 -23.62 -1.26 -16.86
CA ARG A 19 -22.38 -1.97 -16.54
C ARG A 19 -21.82 -2.50 -17.84
N GLY A 20 -20.56 -2.24 -18.12
CA GLY A 20 -19.90 -2.92 -19.23
C GLY A 20 -19.69 -4.39 -18.85
N LEU A 21 -20.13 -5.32 -19.70
CA LEU A 21 -19.99 -6.75 -19.50
C LEU A 21 -19.20 -7.37 -20.65
N ALA A 22 -18.32 -8.31 -20.33
CA ALA A 22 -17.62 -9.14 -21.31
C ALA A 22 -18.59 -10.20 -21.89
N ALA A 23 -18.18 -10.84 -23.00
CA ALA A 23 -18.99 -11.86 -23.67
C ALA A 23 -19.39 -13.04 -22.74
N ASN A 24 -18.58 -13.34 -21.73
CA ASN A 24 -18.86 -14.39 -20.73
C ASN A 24 -19.75 -13.91 -19.56
N GLY A 25 -20.15 -12.64 -19.52
CA GLY A 25 -21.00 -12.04 -18.50
C GLY A 25 -20.24 -11.42 -17.31
N ASN A 26 -18.90 -11.40 -17.34
CA ASN A 26 -18.10 -10.74 -16.30
C ASN A 26 -18.13 -9.21 -16.46
N SER A 27 -18.02 -8.47 -15.36
CA SER A 27 -17.80 -7.02 -15.39
C SER A 27 -16.51 -6.65 -16.13
N ILE A 28 -16.55 -5.66 -17.02
CA ILE A 28 -15.35 -5.03 -17.62
C ILE A 28 -14.88 -3.79 -16.86
N SER A 29 -15.58 -3.41 -15.79
CA SER A 29 -15.10 -2.36 -14.90
C SER A 29 -13.71 -2.72 -14.38
N PRO A 30 -12.76 -1.77 -14.35
CA PRO A 30 -11.44 -2.00 -13.79
C PRO A 30 -11.53 -2.55 -12.36
N THR A 31 -10.71 -3.55 -12.07
CA THR A 31 -10.45 -4.01 -10.71
C THR A 31 -9.72 -2.93 -9.91
N LEU A 32 -9.80 -3.02 -8.58
CA LEU A 32 -9.05 -2.09 -7.71
C LEU A 32 -7.54 -2.19 -7.96
N GLU A 33 -7.04 -3.38 -8.27
CA GLU A 33 -5.63 -3.61 -8.59
C GLU A 33 -5.22 -2.91 -9.90
N GLU A 34 -6.03 -3.02 -10.95
CA GLU A 34 -5.80 -2.30 -12.21
C GLU A 34 -5.83 -0.78 -12.01
N VAL A 35 -6.76 -0.27 -11.21
CA VAL A 35 -6.82 1.17 -10.88
C VAL A 35 -5.58 1.60 -10.10
N MET A 36 -5.18 0.86 -9.05
CA MET A 36 -3.97 1.18 -8.27
C MET A 36 -2.71 1.15 -9.15
N ASN A 37 -2.60 0.18 -10.06
CA ASN A 37 -1.52 0.07 -11.03
C ASN A 37 -1.55 1.17 -12.09
N ALA A 38 -2.72 1.71 -12.47
CA ALA A 38 -2.80 2.81 -13.43
C ALA A 38 -2.47 4.17 -12.79
N ILE A 39 -2.88 4.39 -11.54
CA ILE A 39 -2.67 5.68 -10.84
C ILE A 39 -1.37 5.73 -10.04
N GLY A 40 -0.73 4.59 -9.78
CA GLY A 40 0.53 4.49 -9.04
C GLY A 40 0.39 4.71 -7.54
N ILE A 41 -0.83 4.61 -7.02
CA ILE A 41 -1.12 4.77 -5.60
C ILE A 41 -1.48 3.41 -5.02
N TYR A 42 -0.59 2.88 -4.21
CA TYR A 42 -0.74 1.57 -3.58
C TYR A 42 -1.00 1.75 -2.08
N THR A 43 -1.93 0.97 -1.53
CA THR A 43 -2.26 1.04 -0.10
C THR A 43 -1.99 -0.31 0.57
N TYR A 44 -1.23 -0.27 1.67
CA TYR A 44 -0.94 -1.43 2.51
C TYR A 44 -1.41 -1.16 3.94
N SER A 45 -1.96 -2.17 4.61
CA SER A 45 -2.37 -2.08 6.01
C SER A 45 -2.10 -3.41 6.71
N PHE A 46 -1.39 -3.36 7.82
CA PHE A 46 -1.07 -4.53 8.63
C PHE A 46 -0.73 -4.12 10.06
N THR A 47 -0.71 -5.09 10.96
CA THR A 47 -0.34 -4.90 12.36
C THR A 47 0.98 -5.61 12.63
N LEU A 48 1.85 -4.97 13.41
CA LEU A 48 3.14 -5.49 13.83
C LEU A 48 3.14 -5.62 15.36
N ALA A 49 3.49 -6.79 15.88
CA ALA A 49 3.80 -7.00 17.28
C ALA A 49 5.05 -6.20 17.69
N ALA A 50 5.28 -6.11 19.00
CA ALA A 50 6.47 -5.44 19.52
C ALA A 50 7.74 -6.17 19.05
N SER A 51 8.72 -5.42 18.57
CA SER A 51 9.97 -5.93 17.96
C SER A 51 9.77 -6.75 16.68
N GLU A 52 8.57 -6.80 16.11
CA GLU A 52 8.33 -7.50 14.85
C GLU A 52 8.93 -6.70 13.68
N GLU A 53 9.56 -7.44 12.77
CA GLU A 53 9.95 -6.96 11.46
C GLU A 53 9.19 -7.73 10.39
N LYS A 54 8.76 -7.01 9.35
CA LYS A 54 8.06 -7.57 8.20
C LYS A 54 8.79 -7.24 6.91
N ASP A 55 9.02 -8.27 6.10
CA ASP A 55 9.41 -8.12 4.69
C ASP A 55 8.17 -7.72 3.87
N LEU A 56 8.29 -6.60 3.15
CA LEU A 56 7.25 -6.05 2.29
C LEU A 56 7.51 -6.32 0.80
N GLY A 57 8.60 -7.02 0.48
CA GLY A 57 9.05 -7.29 -0.87
C GLY A 57 9.54 -6.02 -1.57
N ASN A 58 9.55 -6.08 -2.90
CA ASN A 58 9.94 -4.93 -3.71
C ASN A 58 8.76 -3.95 -3.87
N LEU A 59 8.76 -2.88 -3.08
CA LEU A 59 7.80 -1.78 -3.23
C LEU A 59 8.23 -0.74 -4.28
N GLY A 60 9.34 -0.93 -4.99
CA GLY A 60 9.81 -0.02 -6.04
C GLY A 60 10.43 1.29 -5.53
N TYR A 61 10.40 2.34 -6.34
CA TYR A 61 10.90 3.67 -5.97
C TYR A 61 9.74 4.65 -5.84
N GLY A 62 9.92 5.69 -5.01
CA GLY A 62 8.96 6.79 -4.92
C GLY A 62 8.77 7.34 -3.50
N LEU A 63 7.57 7.89 -3.29
CA LEU A 63 7.15 8.49 -2.03
C LEU A 63 6.32 7.48 -1.22
N TYR A 64 6.54 7.41 0.08
CA TYR A 64 5.78 6.56 0.99
C TYR A 64 5.25 7.41 2.15
N LEU A 65 3.93 7.43 2.30
CA LEU A 65 3.24 8.02 3.45
C LEU A 65 2.95 6.90 4.42
N ILE A 66 3.54 6.95 5.61
CA ILE A 66 3.43 5.90 6.62
C ILE A 66 2.77 6.49 7.84
N THR A 67 1.71 5.85 8.31
CA THR A 67 0.99 6.29 9.51
C THR A 67 0.76 5.14 10.45
N SER A 68 0.80 5.46 11.74
CA SER A 68 0.40 4.57 12.82
C SER A 68 -0.56 5.32 13.75
N PRO A 69 -1.84 4.91 13.80
CA PRO A 69 -2.81 5.48 14.72
C PRO A 69 -2.36 5.41 16.18
N GLU A 70 -1.73 4.31 16.57
CA GLU A 70 -1.27 4.07 17.95
C GLU A 70 -0.09 4.96 18.33
N ASN A 71 0.79 5.29 17.37
CA ASN A 71 1.86 6.27 17.60
C ASN A 71 1.38 7.73 17.43
N ALA A 72 0.12 7.95 16.99
CA ALA A 72 -0.46 9.26 16.70
C ALA A 72 0.44 10.14 15.81
N THR A 73 1.17 9.54 14.87
CA THR A 73 2.11 10.23 14.00
C THR A 73 2.18 9.63 12.60
N THR A 74 2.55 10.47 11.64
CA THR A 74 2.72 10.15 10.23
C THR A 74 4.12 10.57 9.79
N ALA A 75 4.72 9.80 8.90
CA ALA A 75 5.98 10.10 8.26
C ALA A 75 5.85 10.06 6.74
N ILE A 76 6.66 10.88 6.10
CA ILE A 76 6.90 10.88 4.66
C ILE A 76 8.31 10.35 4.43
N PHE A 77 8.41 9.34 3.57
CA PHE A 77 9.66 8.79 3.11
C PHE A 77 9.81 9.01 1.60
N SER A 78 11.00 9.40 1.17
CA SER A 78 11.41 9.30 -0.24
C SER A 78 12.55 8.28 -0.32
N CYS A 79 12.29 7.16 -0.98
CA CYS A 79 13.22 6.05 -1.07
C CYS A 79 13.51 5.68 -2.52
N GLY A 80 14.79 5.58 -2.85
CA GLY A 80 15.30 5.11 -4.14
C GLY A 80 15.84 3.68 -4.08
N ALA A 81 16.90 3.42 -4.82
CA ALA A 81 17.60 2.14 -4.84
C ALA A 81 18.44 1.89 -3.57
N TYR A 82 19.00 2.94 -2.98
CA TYR A 82 19.90 2.84 -1.82
C TYR A 82 19.12 2.65 -0.51
N PRO A 83 19.78 2.12 0.56
CA PRO A 83 19.19 2.00 1.90
C PRO A 83 18.80 3.34 2.55
N ILE A 84 19.49 4.42 2.16
CA ILE A 84 19.22 5.76 2.68
C ILE A 84 17.96 6.36 2.04
N CYS A 85 17.07 6.88 2.88
CA CYS A 85 15.87 7.59 2.47
C CYS A 85 15.85 9.00 3.06
N PHE A 86 15.15 9.92 2.40
CA PHE A 86 14.67 11.10 3.10
C PHE A 86 13.53 10.68 4.03
N VAL A 87 13.54 11.13 5.28
CA VAL A 87 12.50 10.85 6.27
C VAL A 87 12.09 12.14 6.98
N SER A 88 10.79 12.42 7.02
CA SER A 88 10.24 13.51 7.83
C SER A 88 8.97 13.06 8.53
N ASP A 89 8.91 13.23 9.84
CA ASP A 89 7.76 12.87 10.69
C ASP A 89 7.25 14.05 11.51
N ALA A 90 7.37 15.25 10.93
CA ALA A 90 6.99 16.52 11.55
C ALA A 90 7.65 16.76 12.93
N GLY A 91 8.88 16.26 13.11
CA GLY A 91 9.68 16.48 14.32
C GLY A 91 9.32 15.55 15.49
N ARG A 92 8.54 14.49 15.24
CA ARG A 92 8.19 13.50 16.28
C ARG A 92 9.34 12.55 16.60
N ASN A 93 10.33 12.42 15.72
CA ASN A 93 11.52 11.58 15.93
C ASN A 93 11.17 10.10 16.25
N ASN A 94 10.13 9.59 15.60
CA ASN A 94 9.60 8.24 15.74
C ASN A 94 9.91 7.34 14.54
N TYR A 95 10.19 7.92 13.37
CA TYR A 95 10.43 7.19 12.13
C TYR A 95 11.85 7.41 11.62
N CYS A 96 12.47 6.36 11.11
CA CYS A 96 13.73 6.44 10.37
C CYS A 96 13.84 5.35 9.31
N ASP A 97 14.89 5.43 8.49
CA ASP A 97 15.30 4.33 7.61
C ASP A 97 16.24 3.35 8.35
N TYR A 98 16.67 2.30 7.65
CA TYR A 98 17.58 1.29 8.20
C TYR A 98 19.04 1.76 8.33
N THR A 99 19.41 2.90 7.75
CA THR A 99 20.75 3.47 7.94
C THR A 99 20.90 4.14 9.31
N ASP A 100 19.82 4.75 9.80
CA ASP A 100 19.71 5.21 11.19
C ASP A 100 19.35 4.03 12.11
N GLY A 101 18.20 3.39 11.90
CA GLY A 101 17.75 2.23 12.67
C GLY A 101 17.48 2.46 14.16
N THR A 102 17.55 3.70 14.67
CA THR A 102 17.42 3.99 16.11
C THR A 102 16.00 4.28 16.59
N LYS A 103 15.03 4.53 15.69
CA LYS A 103 13.69 5.00 16.05
C LYS A 103 12.68 3.85 16.23
N TYR A 104 11.46 4.21 16.65
CA TYR A 104 10.39 3.26 16.96
C TYR A 104 9.84 2.54 15.73
N VAL A 105 9.78 3.20 14.58
CA VAL A 105 9.39 2.59 13.32
C VAL A 105 10.52 2.78 12.32
N ILE A 106 11.05 1.66 11.83
CA ILE A 106 12.12 1.66 10.83
C ILE A 106 11.49 1.20 9.53
N PHE A 107 11.64 1.97 8.45
CA PHE A 107 11.13 1.60 7.13
C PHE A 107 12.14 1.93 6.04
N GLY A 108 12.35 1.01 5.09
CA GLY A 108 13.24 1.23 3.97
C GLY A 108 13.87 -0.07 3.49
N ARG A 109 14.94 0.06 2.71
CA ARG A 109 15.76 -1.06 2.25
C ARG A 109 16.96 -1.22 3.19
N LYS A 110 17.46 -2.45 3.32
CA LYS A 110 18.70 -2.74 4.07
C LYS A 110 19.94 -2.75 3.17
N GLU A 111 19.74 -3.00 1.89
CA GLU A 111 20.78 -3.10 0.88
C GLU A 111 20.32 -2.47 -0.45
N VAL A 112 21.26 -2.19 -1.34
CA VAL A 112 20.96 -1.57 -2.65
C VAL A 112 20.07 -2.50 -3.47
N ASN A 113 18.94 -1.98 -3.94
CA ASN A 113 17.91 -2.71 -4.71
C ASN A 113 17.27 -3.92 -4.00
N GLY A 114 17.58 -4.17 -2.72
CA GLY A 114 16.97 -5.26 -1.93
C GLY A 114 15.55 -4.92 -1.44
N ASN A 115 14.86 -5.87 -0.81
CA ASN A 115 13.48 -5.67 -0.38
C ASN A 115 13.27 -4.49 0.59
N PHE A 116 12.04 -3.98 0.65
CA PHE A 116 11.62 -3.10 1.72
C PHE A 116 11.24 -3.91 2.94
N PHE A 117 11.63 -3.39 4.09
CA PHE A 117 11.26 -3.91 5.38
C PHE A 117 10.58 -2.82 6.19
N ILE A 118 9.83 -3.25 7.20
CA ILE A 118 9.36 -2.38 8.26
C ILE A 118 9.48 -3.06 9.61
N THR A 119 10.06 -2.37 10.57
CA THR A 119 10.26 -2.87 11.94
C THR A 119 9.48 -2.01 12.91
N ASN A 120 8.70 -2.66 13.78
CA ASN A 120 8.14 -2.03 14.97
C ASN A 120 9.08 -2.25 16.16
N ARG A 121 9.85 -1.24 16.56
CA ARG A 121 10.65 -1.23 17.80
C ARG A 121 9.89 -0.69 19.01
N ASN A 122 8.62 -0.29 18.85
CA ASN A 122 7.78 0.06 19.99
C ASN A 122 7.52 -1.20 20.84
N LYS A 123 7.36 -0.99 22.16
CA LYS A 123 6.95 -2.04 23.12
C LYS A 123 5.51 -2.49 22.90
N ASN A 124 4.71 -1.66 22.24
CA ASN A 124 3.32 -1.94 21.93
C ASN A 124 3.17 -2.50 20.51
N LYS A 125 2.11 -3.28 20.32
CA LYS A 125 1.62 -3.65 18.99
C LYS A 125 1.11 -2.38 18.28
N ILE A 126 1.49 -2.19 17.02
CA ILE A 126 1.07 -1.02 16.23
C ILE A 126 0.46 -1.45 14.91
N THR A 127 -0.51 -0.68 14.43
CA THR A 127 -1.01 -0.79 13.06
C THR A 127 -0.24 0.18 12.18
N ILE A 128 0.26 -0.32 11.06
CA ILE A 128 0.87 0.50 10.03
C ILE A 128 -0.06 0.57 8.82
N ARG A 129 -0.22 1.78 8.28
CA ARG A 129 -0.79 2.01 6.96
C ARG A 129 0.23 2.73 6.10
N ILE A 130 0.46 2.21 4.89
CA ILE A 130 1.38 2.77 3.92
C ILE A 130 0.58 3.17 2.68
N LYS A 131 0.73 4.41 2.23
CA LYS A 131 0.39 4.82 0.86
C LYS A 131 1.69 5.06 0.10
N ARG A 132 1.95 4.25 -0.92
CA ARG A 132 3.04 4.48 -1.86
C ARG A 132 2.51 5.28 -3.05
N ILE A 133 3.25 6.30 -3.46
CA ILE A 133 3.10 6.97 -4.75
C ILE A 133 4.31 6.60 -5.59
N GLY A 134 4.10 5.71 -6.57
CA GLY A 134 5.11 5.30 -7.54
C GLY A 134 5.22 6.28 -8.70
N ILE A 135 6.39 6.29 -9.35
CA ILE A 135 6.61 7.01 -10.61
C ILE A 135 6.65 5.93 -11.70
N PHE A 136 5.78 6.05 -12.71
CA PHE A 136 5.84 5.22 -13.91
C PHE A 136 6.82 5.80 -14.91
N TRP A 137 7.50 4.93 -15.63
CA TRP A 137 8.27 5.26 -16.84
C TRP A 137 7.59 4.56 -18.01
#